data_AF-A0A0S8BDH7-F1
#
_entry.id   AF-A0A0S8BDH7-F1
#
_cell.length_a   1.000
_cell.length_b   1.000
_cell.length_c   1.000
_cell.angle_alpha   90.00
_cell.angle_beta   90.00
_cell.angle_gamma   90.00
#
_symmetry.space_group_name_H-M   'P 1'
#
loop_
_entity.id
_entity.type
_entity.pdbx_description
1 polymer ?
#
loop_
_entity_poly.entity_id
_entity_poly.type
_entity_poly.pdbx_seq_one_letter_code
_entity_poly.pdbx_strand_id
1 'polypeptide(L)'
;MGETGDRRTPLLQMRTERILREMRNLEAQNEADRRWHRVVRRAVLKAAAWYALGLYLIGWAWHTTNVELAHYLYAAGMYTCVLGHTFTAVKFWLDELR
;
A
#
# COMPACT_ATOMS: atom_id res chain seq x y z
N MET A 1 28.06 7.51 -57.36
CA MET A 1 28.61 6.96 -56.10
C MET A 1 29.26 8.12 -55.37
N GLY A 2 28.89 8.54 -54.17
CA GLY A 2 27.93 8.11 -53.16
C GLY A 2 27.84 9.23 -52.11
N GLU A 3 27.06 9.02 -51.06
CA GLU A 3 27.01 9.85 -49.83
C GLU A 3 26.19 11.15 -49.85
N THR A 4 24.88 11.03 -50.07
CA THR A 4 23.88 11.98 -49.52
C THR A 4 22.81 11.27 -48.68
N GLY A 5 23.12 10.07 -48.18
CA GLY A 5 22.40 9.49 -47.07
C GLY A 5 22.92 10.06 -45.76
N ASP A 6 22.05 10.26 -44.78
CA ASP A 6 22.45 10.31 -43.37
C ASP A 6 22.91 11.66 -42.77
N ARG A 7 22.25 12.78 -43.10
CA ARG A 7 22.33 14.03 -42.28
C ARG A 7 21.02 14.44 -41.60
N ARG A 8 19.89 13.79 -41.92
CA ARG A 8 18.58 14.06 -41.30
C ARG A 8 18.26 13.14 -40.12
N THR A 9 18.98 12.04 -40.01
CA THR A 9 18.88 11.00 -38.97
C THR A 9 19.35 11.42 -37.57
N PRO A 10 20.42 12.21 -37.35
CA PRO A 10 20.89 12.48 -35.98
C PRO A 10 19.90 13.31 -35.16
N LEU A 11 19.19 14.27 -35.78
CA LEU A 11 18.17 15.09 -35.08
C LEU A 11 16.90 14.31 -34.75
N LEU A 12 16.50 13.38 -35.63
CA LEU A 12 15.39 12.45 -35.39
C LEU A 12 15.77 11.38 -34.34
N GLN A 13 16.99 10.83 -34.41
CA GLN A 13 17.52 9.89 -33.42
C GLN A 13 17.65 10.51 -32.04
N MET A 14 18.11 11.77 -31.91
CA MET A 14 18.14 12.46 -30.62
C MET A 14 16.75 12.59 -29.99
N ARG A 15 15.71 12.81 -30.82
CA ARG A 15 14.32 12.88 -30.35
C ARG A 15 13.80 11.50 -29.95
N THR A 16 14.10 10.47 -30.74
CA THR A 16 13.73 9.08 -30.44
C THR A 16 14.44 8.55 -29.19
N GLU A 17 15.73 8.82 -29.00
CA GLU A 17 16.48 8.46 -27.79
C GLU A 17 15.97 9.18 -26.55
N ARG A 18 15.53 10.44 -26.68
CA ARG A 18 14.89 11.19 -25.59
C ARG A 18 13.55 10.57 -25.22
N ILE A 19 12.71 10.26 -26.21
CA ILE A 19 11.43 9.60 -26.01
C ILE A 19 11.63 8.22 -25.36
N LEU A 20 12.60 7.42 -25.83
CA LEU A 20 12.93 6.13 -25.25
C LEU A 20 13.49 6.22 -23.83
N ARG A 21 14.16 7.32 -23.47
CA ARG A 21 14.58 7.60 -22.08
C ARG A 21 13.41 8.00 -21.20
N GLU A 22 12.51 8.83 -21.70
CA GLU A 22 11.29 9.22 -20.99
C GLU A 22 10.36 8.02 -20.78
N MET A 23 10.16 7.17 -21.79
CA MET A 23 9.36 5.94 -21.64
C MET A 23 9.96 4.99 -20.60
N ARG A 24 11.30 4.79 -20.60
CA ARG A 24 11.97 3.99 -19.58
C ARG A 24 11.84 4.59 -18.18
N ASN A 25 11.92 5.91 -18.05
CA ASN A 25 11.68 6.58 -16.77
C ASN A 25 10.23 6.44 -16.30
N LEU A 26 9.26 6.55 -17.21
CA LEU A 26 7.84 6.35 -16.89
C LEU A 26 7.53 4.90 -16.52
N GLU A 27 8.16 3.92 -17.18
CA GLU A 27 8.07 2.50 -16.83
C GLU A 27 8.64 2.25 -15.43
N ALA A 28 9.82 2.80 -15.14
CA ALA A 28 10.44 2.69 -13.82
C ALA A 28 9.57 3.33 -12.72
N GLN A 29 8.98 4.49 -12.98
CA GLN A 29 8.04 5.16 -12.08
C GLN A 29 6.76 4.33 -11.88
N ASN A 30 6.17 3.82 -12.96
CA ASN A 30 4.99 2.96 -12.89
C ASN A 30 5.25 1.67 -12.10
N GLU A 31 6.44 1.08 -12.25
CA GLU A 31 6.82 -0.09 -11.46
C GLU A 31 7.01 0.24 -9.98
N ALA A 32 7.63 1.37 -9.67
CA ALA A 32 7.78 1.87 -8.30
C ALA A 32 6.39 2.12 -7.66
N ASP A 33 5.49 2.78 -8.39
CA ASP A 33 4.11 3.01 -7.95
C ASP A 33 3.35 1.71 -7.72
N ARG A 34 3.49 0.72 -8.60
CA ARG A 34 2.86 -0.61 -8.40
C ARG A 34 3.40 -1.33 -7.18
N ARG A 35 4.71 -1.22 -6.90
CA ARG A 35 5.31 -1.78 -5.68
C ARG A 35 4.74 -1.08 -4.45
N TRP A 36 4.72 0.25 -4.46
CA TRP A 36 4.15 1.07 -3.39
C TRP A 36 2.69 0.72 -3.09
N HIS A 37 1.84 0.66 -4.12
CA HIS A 37 0.43 0.28 -3.97
C HIS A 37 0.25 -1.11 -3.34
N ARG A 38 1.14 -2.07 -3.63
CA ARG A 38 1.07 -3.40 -2.98
C ARG A 38 1.41 -3.33 -1.49
N VAL A 39 2.36 -2.49 -1.09
CA VAL A 39 2.72 -2.27 0.32
C VAL A 39 1.54 -1.62 1.05
N VAL A 40 0.99 -0.54 0.49
CA VAL A 40 -0.17 0.17 1.05
C VAL A 40 -1.37 -0.76 1.18
N ARG A 41 -1.71 -1.55 0.15
CA ARG A 41 -2.82 -2.53 0.23
C ARG A 41 -2.63 -3.53 1.38
N ARG A 42 -1.42 -4.02 1.60
CA ARG A 42 -1.13 -4.92 2.73
C ARG A 42 -1.36 -4.24 4.08
N ALA A 43 -0.99 -2.98 4.22
CA ALA A 43 -1.25 -2.20 5.44
C ALA A 43 -2.76 -2.00 5.66
N VAL A 44 -3.50 -1.65 4.60
CA VAL A 44 -4.97 -1.51 4.65
C VAL A 44 -5.65 -2.83 5.04
N LEU A 45 -5.23 -3.96 4.47
CA LEU A 45 -5.77 -5.28 4.83
C LEU A 45 -5.52 -5.64 6.30
N LYS A 46 -4.35 -5.30 6.85
CA LYS A 46 -4.05 -5.51 8.27
C LYS A 46 -4.94 -4.65 9.16
N ALA A 47 -5.14 -3.37 8.81
CA ALA A 47 -6.04 -2.49 9.54
C ALA A 47 -7.49 -3.03 9.53
N ALA A 48 -7.98 -3.47 8.35
CA ALA A 48 -9.29 -4.10 8.22
C ALA A 48 -9.43 -5.39 9.05
N ALA A 49 -8.36 -6.19 9.16
CA ALA A 49 -8.36 -7.39 9.98
C ALA A 49 -8.53 -7.07 11.48
N TRP A 50 -7.88 -6.01 11.98
CA TRP A 50 -8.08 -5.55 13.36
C TRP A 50 -9.52 -5.10 13.61
N TYR A 51 -10.13 -4.39 12.65
CA TYR A 51 -11.52 -3.99 12.75
C TYR A 51 -12.46 -5.19 12.82
N ALA A 52 -12.26 -6.19 11.94
CA ALA A 52 -13.04 -7.42 11.95
C ALA A 52 -12.90 -8.18 13.27
N LEU A 53 -11.68 -8.27 13.81
CA LEU A 53 -11.43 -8.90 15.10
C LEU A 53 -12.11 -8.16 16.25
N GLY A 54 -12.07 -6.82 16.26
CA GLY A 54 -12.73 -6.02 17.28
C GLY A 54 -14.26 -6.16 17.24
N LEU A 55 -14.85 -6.13 16.04
CA LEU A 55 -16.29 -6.39 15.86
C LEU A 55 -16.68 -7.80 16.28
N TYR A 56 -15.84 -8.79 16.00
CA TYR A 56 -16.08 -10.16 16.43
C TYR A 56 -16.12 -10.29 17.96
N LEU A 57 -15.20 -9.65 18.68
CA LEU A 57 -15.19 -9.62 20.14
C LEU A 57 -16.42 -8.92 20.72
N ILE A 58 -16.84 -7.81 20.11
CA ILE A 58 -18.08 -7.09 20.50
C ILE A 58 -19.31 -7.96 20.24
N GLY A 59 -19.39 -8.61 19.07
CA GLY A 59 -20.49 -9.52 18.74
C GLY A 59 -20.54 -10.73 19.69
N TRP A 60 -19.38 -11.28 20.06
CA TRP A 60 -19.29 -12.37 21.04
C TRP A 60 -19.75 -11.90 22.42
N ALA A 61 -19.43 -10.67 22.83
CA ALA A 61 -19.88 -10.10 24.10
C ALA A 61 -21.42 -10.10 24.22
N TRP A 62 -22.15 -9.96 23.11
CA TRP A 62 -23.62 -10.06 23.12
C TRP A 62 -24.15 -11.49 23.21
N HIS A 63 -23.36 -12.49 22.85
CA HIS A 63 -23.78 -13.89 22.87
C HIS A 63 -23.42 -14.64 24.17
N THR A 64 -22.62 -14.04 25.06
CA THR A 64 -22.28 -14.67 26.32
C THR A 64 -23.29 -14.36 27.42
N THR A 65 -23.61 -15.35 28.25
CA THR A 65 -24.49 -15.22 29.43
C THR A 65 -23.74 -14.74 30.68
N ASN A 66 -22.41 -14.73 30.64
CA ASN A 66 -21.57 -14.24 31.73
C ASN A 66 -21.32 -12.73 31.56
N VAL A 67 -21.91 -11.93 32.45
CA VAL A 67 -21.89 -10.46 32.40
C VAL A 67 -20.48 -9.88 32.57
N GLU A 68 -19.65 -10.46 33.45
CA GLU A 68 -18.27 -9.98 33.62
C GLU A 68 -17.46 -10.23 32.34
N LEU A 69 -17.59 -11.43 31.77
CA LEU A 69 -16.93 -11.78 30.52
C LEU A 69 -17.41 -10.91 29.36
N ALA A 70 -18.70 -10.59 29.29
CA ALA A 70 -19.27 -9.68 28.27
C ALA A 70 -18.61 -8.30 28.33
N HIS A 71 -18.45 -7.72 29.52
CA HIS A 71 -17.79 -6.41 29.68
C HIS A 71 -16.33 -6.46 29.21
N TYR A 72 -15.58 -7.49 29.58
CA TYR A 72 -14.18 -7.64 29.13
C TYR A 72 -14.07 -7.80 27.62
N LEU A 73 -14.94 -8.62 27.01
CA LEU A 73 -14.93 -8.84 25.55
C LEU A 73 -15.32 -7.57 24.79
N TYR A 74 -16.33 -6.83 25.27
CA TYR A 74 -16.74 -5.57 24.68
C TYR A 74 -15.61 -4.53 24.74
N ALA A 75 -14.99 -4.36 25.91
CA ALA A 75 -13.85 -3.46 26.09
C ALA A 75 -12.66 -3.88 25.21
N ALA A 76 -12.32 -5.17 25.20
CA ALA A 76 -11.25 -5.71 24.36
C ALA A 76 -11.52 -5.46 22.86
N GLY A 77 -12.76 -5.63 22.40
CA GLY A 77 -13.14 -5.34 21.02
C GLY A 77 -13.00 -3.86 20.67
N MET A 78 -13.44 -2.96 21.56
CA MET A 78 -13.26 -1.51 21.39
C MET A 78 -11.77 -1.11 21.33
N TYR A 79 -10.95 -1.61 22.26
CA TYR A 79 -9.51 -1.36 22.24
C TYR A 79 -8.84 -1.92 21.00
N THR A 80 -9.25 -3.12 20.55
CA THR A 80 -8.71 -3.74 19.34
C THR A 80 -9.01 -2.89 18.09
N CYS A 81 -10.23 -2.37 17.98
CA CYS A 81 -10.61 -1.45 16.91
C CYS A 81 -9.76 -0.18 16.89
N VAL A 82 -9.46 0.41 18.05
CA VAL A 82 -8.68 1.67 18.10
C VAL A 82 -7.18 1.40 17.94
N LEU A 83 -6.61 0.56 18.82
CA LEU A 83 -5.17 0.34 18.91
C LEU A 83 -4.61 -0.45 17.72
N GLY A 84 -5.39 -1.35 17.12
CA GLY A 84 -4.96 -2.12 15.96
C GLY A 84 -4.65 -1.26 14.73
N HIS A 85 -5.43 -0.19 14.51
CA HIS A 85 -5.17 0.78 13.45
C HIS A 85 -3.92 1.60 13.74
N THR A 86 -3.78 2.10 14.97
CA THR A 86 -2.61 2.86 15.41
C THR A 86 -1.33 2.03 15.27
N PHE A 87 -1.34 0.78 15.74
CA PHE A 87 -0.19 -0.12 15.63
C PHE A 87 0.18 -0.40 14.16
N THR A 88 -0.83 -0.63 13.31
CA THR A 88 -0.60 -0.88 11.88
C THR A 88 -0.01 0.36 11.19
N ALA A 89 -0.49 1.56 11.51
CA ALA A 89 0.02 2.81 10.98
C ALA A 89 1.46 3.09 11.46
N VAL A 90 1.72 2.94 12.78
CA VAL A 90 3.06 3.14 13.35
C VAL A 90 4.06 2.16 12.74
N LYS A 91 3.69 0.88 12.63
CA LYS A 91 4.55 -0.13 11.99
C LYS A 91 4.84 0.22 10.54
N PHE A 92 3.82 0.63 9.78
CA PHE A 92 3.97 1.03 8.39
C PHE A 92 4.96 2.19 8.24
N TRP A 93 4.82 3.24 9.05
CA TRP A 93 5.73 4.39 9.03
C TRP A 93 7.16 4.03 9.47
N LEU A 94 7.32 3.16 10.45
CA LEU A 94 8.63 2.66 10.88
C LEU A 94 9.31 1.80 9.81
N ASP A 95 8.54 1.02 9.06
CA ASP A 95 9.06 0.19 7.96
C ASP A 95 9.42 1.06 6.74
N GLU A 96 8.76 2.20 6.52
CA GLU A 96 9.06 3.14 5.42
C GLU A 96 10.25 4.07 5.68
N LEU A 97 10.53 4.39 6.96
CA LEU A 97 11.65 5.25 7.37
C LEU A 97 13.00 4.51 7.48
N ARG A 98 13.02 3.19 7.28
CA ARG A 98 14.22 2.33 7.35
C ARG A 98 14.75 2.00 5.97
#